data_AF-A0A1I7IC36-F1
#
_entry.id   AF-A0A1I7IC36-F1
#
_cell.length_a   1.000
_cell.length_b   1.000
_cell.length_c   1.000
_cell.angle_alpha   90.00
_cell.angle_beta   90.00
_cell.angle_gamma   90.00
#
_symmetry.space_group_name_H-M   'P 1'
#
loop_
_entity.id
_entity.type
_entity.pdbx_description
1 polymer ?
#
loop_
_entity_poly.entity_id
_entity_poly.type
_entity_poly.pdbx_seq_one_letter_code
_entity_poly.pdbx_strand_id
1 'polypeptide(L)'
;MNVEETLKHLGNHWDLYRLAGEGEYSFDKAKKYLMDECGKPESTARAKMSAFRYCRDSLIKISTDGKRYSIDSEKFNELEASMDFVIHFSDFDYRCEQMKEWVELYHSQSEETEDWMEHYYDLKMLNEKQQTRLFREKQELRKESAKAIADISENVMALAADCDKRLQQLEQRDFMAKGLPLLERAKIFFQIKLGLIPINEYRKMELEVFRVSDELKEIQKRFGGED
;
A
#
# COMPACT_ATOMS: atom_id res chain seq x y z
N MET A 1 14.98 -33.37 -23.03
CA MET A 1 14.98 -34.14 -24.29
C MET A 1 16.36 -34.05 -24.93
N ASN A 2 16.92 -35.13 -25.48
CA ASN A 2 18.20 -35.03 -26.20
C ASN A 2 17.93 -34.71 -27.69
N VAL A 3 18.24 -33.48 -28.11
CA VAL A 3 17.96 -32.97 -29.47
C VAL A 3 18.55 -33.86 -30.57
N GLU A 4 19.79 -34.32 -30.43
CA GLU A 4 20.46 -35.14 -31.45
C GLU A 4 19.76 -36.49 -31.63
N GLU A 5 19.46 -37.17 -30.52
CA GLU A 5 18.78 -38.47 -30.54
C GLU A 5 17.32 -38.33 -30.99
N THR A 6 16.64 -37.25 -30.61
CA THR A 6 15.30 -36.91 -31.11
C THR A 6 15.30 -36.73 -32.63
N LEU A 7 16.27 -36.01 -33.19
CA LEU A 7 16.37 -35.80 -34.64
C LEU A 7 16.69 -37.09 -35.40
N LYS A 8 17.60 -37.92 -34.88
CA LYS A 8 17.87 -39.26 -35.43
C LYS A 8 16.61 -40.13 -35.43
N HIS A 9 15.88 -40.14 -34.33
CA HIS A 9 14.63 -40.88 -34.20
C HIS A 9 13.56 -40.37 -35.18
N LEU A 10 13.40 -39.05 -35.29
CA LEU A 10 12.50 -38.39 -36.25
C LEU A 10 12.81 -38.82 -37.68
N GLY A 11 14.09 -38.78 -38.09
CA GLY A 11 14.52 -39.20 -39.43
C GLY A 11 14.27 -40.69 -39.69
N ASN A 12 14.60 -41.56 -38.74
CA ASN A 12 14.45 -43.02 -38.88
C ASN A 12 12.97 -43.46 -38.99
N HIS A 13 12.07 -42.71 -38.38
CA HIS A 13 10.64 -43.00 -38.29
C HIS A 13 9.76 -41.94 -38.98
N TRP A 14 10.32 -41.21 -39.96
CA TRP A 14 9.64 -40.10 -40.64
C TRP A 14 8.24 -40.46 -41.16
N ASP A 15 8.07 -41.65 -41.75
CA ASP A 15 6.77 -42.13 -42.27
C ASP A 15 5.67 -42.15 -41.18
N LEU A 16 6.03 -42.51 -39.95
CA LEU A 16 5.11 -42.60 -38.82
C LEU A 16 4.82 -41.23 -38.20
N TYR A 17 5.80 -40.34 -38.19
CA TYR A 17 5.63 -38.95 -37.77
C TYR A 17 4.77 -38.17 -38.76
N ARG A 18 4.98 -38.38 -40.06
CA ARG A 18 4.13 -37.82 -41.11
C ARG A 18 2.67 -38.23 -40.92
N LEU A 19 2.44 -39.52 -40.65
CA LEU A 19 1.09 -40.02 -40.35
C LEU A 19 0.50 -39.36 -39.10
N ALA A 20 1.28 -39.21 -38.02
CA ALA A 20 0.83 -38.55 -36.79
C ALA A 20 0.56 -37.04 -36.93
N GLY A 21 1.13 -36.40 -37.97
CA GLY A 21 0.87 -34.99 -38.27
C GLY A 21 -0.59 -34.71 -38.67
N GLU A 22 -1.30 -35.73 -39.16
CA GLU A 22 -2.72 -35.61 -39.55
C GLU A 22 -3.70 -35.85 -38.39
N GLY A 23 -3.21 -36.30 -37.23
CA GLY A 23 -4.03 -36.54 -36.04
C GLY A 23 -3.63 -37.77 -35.23
N GLU A 24 -4.58 -38.32 -34.49
CA GLU A 24 -4.37 -39.50 -33.65
C GLU A 24 -4.58 -40.80 -34.44
N TYR A 25 -3.62 -41.73 -34.34
CA TYR A 25 -3.64 -43.00 -35.05
C TYR A 25 -3.41 -44.19 -34.12
N SER A 26 -4.02 -45.33 -34.43
CA SER A 26 -3.71 -46.58 -33.72
C SER A 26 -2.43 -47.21 -34.25
N PHE A 27 -1.68 -47.88 -33.38
CA PHE A 27 -0.47 -48.61 -33.78
C PHE A 27 -0.74 -49.69 -34.83
N ASP A 28 -1.92 -50.33 -34.80
CA ASP A 28 -2.31 -51.31 -35.81
C ASP A 28 -2.54 -50.67 -37.18
N LYS A 29 -3.20 -49.49 -37.22
CA LYS A 29 -3.42 -48.74 -38.46
C LYS A 29 -2.08 -48.25 -39.02
N ALA A 30 -1.19 -47.76 -38.17
CA ALA A 30 0.14 -47.32 -38.57
C ALA A 30 1.02 -48.50 -39.05
N LYS A 31 0.90 -49.69 -38.45
CA LYS A 31 1.60 -50.89 -38.93
C LYS A 31 1.11 -51.29 -40.33
N LYS A 32 -0.21 -51.28 -40.56
CA LYS A 32 -0.79 -51.52 -41.89
C LYS A 32 -0.31 -50.49 -42.91
N TYR A 33 -0.31 -49.20 -42.55
CA TYR A 33 0.24 -48.13 -43.38
C TYR A 33 1.69 -48.40 -43.80
N LEU A 34 2.56 -48.81 -42.87
CA LEU A 34 3.95 -49.16 -43.21
C LEU A 34 4.04 -50.32 -44.21
N MET A 35 3.12 -51.28 -44.14
CA MET A 35 3.12 -52.45 -45.02
C MET A 35 2.55 -52.11 -46.40
N ASP A 36 1.38 -51.48 -46.42
CA ASP A 36 0.58 -51.27 -47.62
C ASP A 36 1.08 -50.06 -48.43
N GLU A 37 1.34 -48.93 -47.77
CA GLU A 37 1.71 -47.66 -48.42
C GLU A 37 3.23 -47.48 -48.50
N CYS A 38 3.97 -47.90 -47.47
CA CYS A 38 5.44 -47.77 -47.45
C CYS A 38 6.17 -49.03 -47.96
N GLY A 39 5.44 -50.07 -48.38
CA GLY A 39 5.98 -51.30 -48.96
C GLY A 39 6.90 -52.10 -48.02
N LYS A 40 6.79 -51.93 -46.70
CA LYS A 40 7.66 -52.62 -45.74
C LYS A 40 7.16 -54.04 -45.49
N PRO A 41 8.03 -55.07 -45.54
CA PRO A 41 7.67 -56.41 -45.09
C PRO A 41 7.16 -56.40 -43.64
N GLU A 42 6.26 -57.33 -43.30
CA GLU A 42 5.63 -57.33 -41.97
C GLU A 42 6.64 -57.37 -40.82
N SER A 43 7.71 -58.15 -40.95
CA SER A 43 8.78 -58.25 -39.96
C SER A 43 9.44 -56.89 -39.71
N THR A 44 9.74 -56.15 -40.78
CA THR A 44 10.32 -54.80 -40.74
C THR A 44 9.34 -53.78 -40.17
N ALA A 45 8.05 -53.83 -40.58
CA ALA A 45 7.02 -52.95 -40.04
C ALA A 45 6.85 -53.16 -38.53
N ARG A 46 6.85 -54.42 -38.08
CA ARG A 46 6.78 -54.78 -36.65
C ARG A 46 7.99 -54.25 -35.87
N ALA A 47 9.20 -54.44 -36.40
CA ALA A 47 10.43 -53.95 -35.77
C ALA A 47 10.45 -52.42 -35.67
N LYS A 48 10.11 -51.72 -36.76
CA LYS A 48 9.99 -50.25 -36.77
C LYS A 48 8.96 -49.75 -35.76
N MET A 49 7.82 -50.43 -35.65
CA MET A 49 6.76 -50.04 -34.70
C MET A 49 7.21 -50.20 -33.25
N SER A 50 7.92 -51.30 -32.94
CA SER A 50 8.48 -51.51 -31.61
C SER A 50 9.51 -50.44 -31.25
N ALA A 51 10.45 -50.16 -32.16
CA ALA A 51 11.46 -49.12 -31.93
C ALA A 51 10.81 -47.73 -31.74
N PHE A 52 9.83 -47.39 -32.57
CA PHE A 52 9.11 -46.11 -32.50
C PHE A 52 8.35 -45.92 -31.18
N ARG A 53 7.68 -46.98 -30.71
CA ARG A 53 6.84 -46.92 -29.50
C ARG A 53 7.64 -46.74 -28.22
N TYR A 54 8.82 -47.35 -28.14
CA TYR A 54 9.60 -47.42 -26.90
C TYR A 54 10.82 -46.49 -26.86
N CYS A 55 10.98 -45.63 -27.87
CA CYS A 55 12.04 -44.63 -27.84
C CYS A 55 11.75 -43.54 -26.80
N ARG A 56 12.70 -43.30 -25.90
CA ARG A 56 12.60 -42.31 -24.82
C ARG A 56 12.57 -40.87 -25.34
N ASP A 57 13.33 -40.60 -26.40
CA ASP A 57 13.47 -39.26 -27.00
C ASP A 57 12.47 -39.02 -28.16
N SER A 58 11.33 -39.74 -28.13
CA SER A 58 10.28 -39.60 -29.12
C SER A 58 9.39 -38.37 -28.87
N LEU A 59 9.01 -37.72 -29.98
CA LEU A 59 8.04 -36.62 -30.03
C LEU A 59 6.56 -37.07 -30.03
N ILE A 60 6.30 -38.31 -29.63
CA ILE A 60 4.93 -38.84 -29.60
C ILE A 60 4.36 -38.85 -28.20
N LYS A 61 3.05 -38.63 -28.13
CA LYS A 61 2.22 -38.87 -26.96
C LYS A 61 1.43 -40.15 -27.20
N ILE A 62 1.55 -41.10 -26.28
CA ILE A 62 0.77 -42.33 -26.32
C ILE A 62 -0.50 -42.11 -25.49
N SER A 63 -1.64 -42.52 -26.04
CA SER A 63 -2.94 -42.46 -25.36
C SER A 63 -2.92 -43.25 -24.05
N THR A 64 -3.84 -42.94 -23.14
CA THR A 64 -3.97 -43.64 -21.85
C THR A 64 -4.27 -45.13 -22.00
N ASP A 65 -4.95 -45.53 -23.07
CA ASP A 65 -5.21 -46.94 -23.41
C ASP A 65 -3.99 -47.66 -24.01
N GLY A 66 -2.90 -46.94 -24.30
CA GLY A 66 -1.67 -47.46 -24.86
C GLY A 66 -1.75 -47.91 -26.32
N LYS A 67 -2.90 -47.71 -27.00
CA LYS A 67 -3.18 -48.24 -28.35
C LYS A 67 -2.99 -47.22 -29.45
N ARG A 68 -3.04 -45.93 -29.11
CA ARG A 68 -2.98 -44.83 -30.06
C ARG A 68 -1.82 -43.89 -29.74
N TYR A 69 -1.43 -43.13 -30.75
CA TYR A 69 -0.40 -42.13 -30.64
C TYR A 69 -0.74 -40.89 -31.47
N SER A 70 -0.25 -39.74 -31.01
CA SER A 70 -0.28 -38.47 -31.72
C SER A 70 1.06 -37.75 -31.51
N ILE A 71 1.27 -36.63 -32.21
CA ILE A 71 2.38 -35.74 -31.88
C ILE A 71 2.16 -35.13 -30.49
N ASP A 72 3.23 -35.07 -29.71
CA ASP A 72 3.28 -34.33 -28.46
C ASP A 72 3.70 -32.89 -28.75
N SER A 73 2.74 -31.97 -28.71
CA SER A 73 2.95 -30.56 -29.05
C SER A 73 3.95 -29.88 -28.13
N GLU A 74 3.99 -30.23 -26.85
CA GLU A 74 4.91 -29.61 -25.89
C GLU A 74 6.35 -30.01 -26.23
N LYS A 75 6.60 -31.30 -26.44
CA LYS A 75 7.93 -31.78 -26.86
C LYS A 75 8.35 -31.24 -28.23
N PHE A 76 7.39 -31.10 -29.16
CA PHE A 76 7.69 -30.54 -30.47
C PHE A 76 8.11 -29.07 -30.36
N ASN A 77 7.41 -28.28 -29.56
CA ASN A 77 7.77 -26.88 -29.28
C ASN A 77 9.12 -26.77 -28.58
N GLU A 78 9.42 -27.66 -27.62
CA GLU A 78 10.74 -27.72 -26.97
C GLU A 78 11.87 -28.02 -27.98
N LEU A 79 11.62 -28.92 -28.94
CA LEU A 79 12.59 -29.25 -29.98
C LEU A 79 12.81 -28.06 -30.90
N GLU A 80 11.72 -27.42 -31.34
CA GLU A 80 11.76 -26.22 -32.18
C GLU A 80 12.56 -25.10 -31.51
N ALA A 81 12.26 -24.78 -30.25
CA ALA A 81 13.01 -23.79 -29.48
C ALA A 81 14.48 -24.16 -29.31
N SER A 82 14.79 -25.44 -29.08
CA SER A 82 16.18 -25.91 -28.93
C SER A 82 16.98 -25.84 -30.24
N MET A 83 16.33 -26.11 -31.38
CA MET A 83 16.94 -25.95 -32.70
C MET A 83 17.13 -24.49 -33.05
N ASP A 84 16.12 -23.66 -32.74
CA ASP A 84 16.15 -22.23 -32.97
C ASP A 84 17.22 -21.52 -32.13
N PHE A 85 17.47 -21.96 -30.90
CA PHE A 85 18.56 -21.43 -30.06
C PHE A 85 19.95 -21.56 -30.72
N VAL A 86 20.15 -22.57 -31.58
CA VAL A 86 21.44 -22.82 -32.23
C VAL A 86 21.48 -22.19 -33.63
N ILE A 87 20.38 -22.29 -34.38
CA ILE A 87 20.34 -21.92 -35.79
C ILE A 87 19.87 -20.47 -35.97
N HIS A 88 19.22 -19.90 -34.95
CA HIS A 88 18.66 -18.55 -34.96
C HIS A 88 17.65 -18.36 -36.10
N PHE A 89 16.78 -19.35 -36.38
CA PHE A 89 15.80 -19.24 -37.46
C PHE A 89 14.83 -18.07 -37.24
N SER A 90 14.39 -17.88 -36.00
CA SER A 90 13.54 -16.77 -35.58
C SER A 90 14.20 -15.42 -35.78
N ASP A 91 15.54 -15.37 -35.85
CA ASP A 91 16.24 -14.12 -36.12
C ASP A 91 16.09 -13.64 -37.57
N PHE A 92 15.81 -14.56 -38.49
CA PHE A 92 15.66 -14.30 -39.91
C PHE A 92 14.23 -14.53 -40.43
N ASP A 93 13.30 -14.95 -39.57
CA ASP A 93 11.89 -15.10 -39.91
C ASP A 93 11.15 -13.76 -39.76
N TYR A 94 10.75 -13.18 -40.88
CA TYR A 94 10.01 -11.92 -40.92
C TYR A 94 8.69 -11.96 -40.13
N ARG A 95 8.14 -13.15 -39.87
CA ARG A 95 6.93 -13.32 -39.05
C ARG A 95 7.20 -13.11 -37.55
N CYS A 96 8.46 -13.19 -37.13
CA CYS A 96 8.90 -12.98 -35.75
C CYS A 96 9.32 -11.54 -35.47
N GLU A 97 9.40 -10.65 -36.47
CA GLU A 97 9.78 -9.24 -36.28
C GLU A 97 8.87 -8.53 -35.27
N GLN A 98 7.55 -8.70 -35.40
CA GLN A 98 6.60 -8.15 -34.44
C GLN A 98 6.85 -8.69 -33.03
N MET A 99 7.13 -9.99 -32.90
CA MET A 99 7.39 -10.61 -31.61
C MET A 99 8.65 -10.04 -30.95
N LYS A 100 9.69 -9.74 -31.72
CA LYS A 100 10.90 -9.07 -31.24
C LYS A 100 10.60 -7.67 -30.72
N GLU A 101 9.85 -6.87 -31.47
CA GLU A 101 9.41 -5.53 -31.04
C GLU A 101 8.61 -5.59 -29.74
N TRP A 102 7.71 -6.57 -29.60
CA TRP A 102 6.93 -6.78 -28.38
C TRP A 102 7.80 -7.18 -27.18
N VAL A 103 8.82 -8.01 -27.39
CA VAL A 103 9.76 -8.43 -26.33
C VAL A 103 10.63 -7.25 -25.89
N GLU A 104 11.17 -6.46 -26.82
CA GLU A 104 11.92 -5.25 -26.50
C GLU A 104 11.07 -4.23 -25.75
N LEU A 105 9.84 -4.00 -26.20
CA LEU A 105 8.88 -3.12 -25.52
C LEU A 105 8.57 -3.61 -24.10
N TYR A 106 8.37 -4.92 -23.92
CA TYR A 106 8.12 -5.51 -22.62
C TYR A 106 9.30 -5.30 -21.66
N HIS A 107 10.54 -5.57 -22.13
CA HIS A 107 11.73 -5.35 -21.31
C HIS A 107 11.88 -3.88 -20.92
N SER A 108 11.73 -2.95 -21.87
CA SER A 108 11.81 -1.51 -21.59
C SER A 108 10.75 -1.07 -20.57
N GLN A 109 9.50 -1.53 -20.70
CA GLN A 109 8.44 -1.18 -19.75
C GLN A 109 8.65 -1.82 -18.38
N SER A 110 9.23 -3.02 -18.34
CA SER A 110 9.52 -3.70 -17.08
C SER A 110 10.56 -2.94 -16.26
N GLU A 111 11.63 -2.48 -16.90
CA GLU A 111 12.67 -1.65 -16.25
C GLU A 111 12.08 -0.33 -15.73
N GLU A 112 11.30 0.39 -16.54
CA GLU A 112 10.64 1.62 -16.09
C GLU A 112 9.67 1.37 -14.92
N THR A 113 8.96 0.24 -14.92
CA THR A 113 8.00 -0.10 -13.86
C THR A 113 8.71 -0.39 -12.54
N GLU A 114 9.89 -1.01 -12.57
CA GLU A 114 10.70 -1.24 -11.38
C GLU A 114 11.15 0.09 -10.76
N ASP A 115 11.66 1.02 -11.57
CA ASP A 115 12.06 2.36 -11.12
C ASP A 115 10.88 3.12 -10.49
N TRP A 116 9.70 3.08 -11.13
CA TRP A 116 8.48 3.69 -10.61
C TRP A 116 8.03 3.08 -9.28
N MET A 117 8.18 1.77 -9.11
CA MET A 117 7.86 1.11 -7.85
C MET A 117 8.79 1.54 -6.72
N GLU A 118 10.09 1.67 -6.98
CA GLU A 118 11.06 2.16 -5.99
C GLU A 118 10.69 3.59 -5.52
N HIS A 119 10.42 4.49 -6.48
CA HIS A 119 10.03 5.87 -6.19
C HIS A 119 8.71 5.95 -5.40
N TYR A 120 7.75 5.09 -5.70
CA TYR A 120 6.49 5.01 -4.96
C TYR A 120 6.71 4.65 -3.48
N TYR A 121 7.58 3.67 -3.20
CA TYR A 121 7.86 3.25 -1.82
C TYR A 121 8.59 4.34 -1.03
N ASP A 122 9.52 5.05 -1.66
CA ASP A 122 10.22 6.19 -1.04
C ASP A 122 9.26 7.31 -0.67
N LEU A 123 8.35 7.68 -1.59
CA LEU A 123 7.33 8.69 -1.33
C LEU A 123 6.36 8.27 -0.23
N LYS A 124 5.96 6.99 -0.21
CA LYS A 124 5.10 6.44 0.84
C LYS A 124 5.75 6.54 2.21
N MET A 125 7.02 6.13 2.33
CA MET A 125 7.80 6.25 3.56
C MET A 125 7.97 7.70 4.02
N LEU A 126 8.20 8.63 3.10
CA LEU A 126 8.32 10.05 3.41
C LEU A 126 7.00 10.61 3.97
N ASN A 127 5.87 10.26 3.35
CA ASN A 127 4.55 10.68 3.81
C ASN A 127 4.23 10.13 5.21
N GLU A 128 4.50 8.86 5.48
CA GLU A 128 4.30 8.25 6.81
C GLU A 128 5.15 8.95 7.90
N LYS A 129 6.40 9.31 7.58
CA LYS A 129 7.27 10.09 8.48
C LYS A 129 6.70 11.49 8.74
N GLN A 130 6.19 12.16 7.71
CA GLN A 130 5.58 13.49 7.85
C GLN A 130 4.30 13.44 8.70
N GLN A 131 3.41 12.48 8.47
CA GLN A 131 2.20 12.31 9.28
C GLN A 131 2.54 12.03 10.75
N THR A 132 3.51 11.16 11.01
CA THR A 132 3.96 10.85 12.37
C THR A 132 4.52 12.08 13.07
N ARG A 133 5.31 12.90 12.36
CA ARG A 133 5.85 14.16 12.89
C ARG A 133 4.74 15.15 13.22
N LEU A 134 3.80 15.37 12.29
CA LEU A 134 2.65 16.26 12.51
C LEU A 134 1.78 15.82 13.67
N PHE A 135 1.58 14.51 13.84
CA PHE A 135 0.84 13.97 14.98
C PHE A 135 1.53 14.28 16.31
N ARG A 136 2.86 14.09 16.39
CA ARG A 136 3.65 14.42 17.60
C ARG A 136 3.62 15.91 17.91
N GLU A 137 3.83 16.76 16.91
CA GLU A 137 3.78 18.22 17.07
C GLU A 137 2.41 18.68 17.59
N LYS A 138 1.31 18.13 17.05
CA LYS A 138 -0.05 18.39 17.56
C LYS A 138 -0.24 17.92 19.00
N GLN A 139 0.35 16.79 19.38
CA GLN A 139 0.23 16.27 20.75
C GLN A 139 0.98 17.14 21.76
N GLU A 140 2.19 17.60 21.41
CA GLU A 140 2.96 18.53 22.26
C GLU A 140 2.24 19.88 22.39
N LEU A 141 1.72 20.45 21.29
CA LEU A 141 0.93 21.68 21.35
C LEU A 141 -0.31 21.54 22.26
N ARG A 142 -1.00 20.40 22.21
CA ARG A 142 -2.14 20.13 23.11
C ARG A 142 -1.71 20.06 24.57
N LYS A 143 -0.54 19.47 24.84
CA LYS A 143 0.00 19.34 26.20
C LYS A 143 0.43 20.70 26.76
N GLU A 144 1.10 21.52 25.95
CA GLU A 144 1.46 22.90 26.31
C GLU A 144 0.21 23.76 26.54
N SER A 145 -0.78 23.66 25.66
CA SER A 145 -2.07 24.35 25.84
C SER A 145 -2.79 23.92 27.11
N ALA A 146 -2.86 22.62 27.39
CA ALA A 146 -3.48 22.10 28.62
C ALA A 146 -2.76 22.59 29.88
N LYS A 147 -1.42 22.67 29.85
CA LYS A 147 -0.63 23.23 30.95
C LYS A 147 -0.96 24.72 31.15
N ALA A 148 -0.99 25.51 30.08
CA ALA A 148 -1.33 26.93 30.17
C ALA A 148 -2.76 27.14 30.71
N ILE A 149 -3.73 26.33 30.28
CA ILE A 149 -5.11 26.39 30.79
C ILE A 149 -5.15 26.04 32.29
N ALA A 150 -4.41 25.03 32.74
CA ALA A 150 -4.33 24.67 34.15
C ALA A 150 -3.73 25.81 34.99
N ASP A 151 -2.63 26.41 34.53
CA ASP A 151 -1.97 27.54 35.21
C ASP A 151 -2.92 28.75 35.32
N ILE A 152 -3.68 29.08 34.26
CA ILE A 152 -4.71 30.14 34.32
C ILE A 152 -5.83 29.77 35.28
N SER A 153 -6.32 28.52 35.23
CA SER A 153 -7.41 28.08 36.10
C SER A 153 -7.01 28.19 37.58
N GLU A 154 -5.76 27.87 37.92
CA GLU A 154 -5.23 28.06 39.27
C GLU A 154 -5.22 29.54 39.66
N ASN A 155 -4.74 30.42 38.78
CA ASN A 155 -4.74 31.87 39.02
C ASN A 155 -6.16 32.43 39.19
N VAL A 156 -7.12 31.99 38.38
CA VAL A 156 -8.54 32.39 38.48
C VAL A 156 -9.14 31.93 39.80
N MET A 157 -8.88 30.68 40.22
CA MET A 157 -9.37 30.19 41.51
C MET A 157 -8.75 30.93 42.69
N ALA A 158 -7.44 31.23 42.63
CA ALA A 158 -6.76 32.03 43.65
C ALA A 158 -7.33 33.45 43.74
N LEU A 159 -7.58 34.09 42.59
CA LEU A 159 -8.20 35.41 42.53
C LEU A 159 -9.63 35.36 43.10
N ALA A 160 -10.44 34.39 42.71
CA ALA A 160 -11.80 34.22 43.24
C ALA A 160 -11.80 34.05 44.77
N ALA A 161 -10.89 33.22 45.31
CA ALA A 161 -10.75 33.03 46.75
C ALA A 161 -10.31 34.32 47.48
N ASP A 162 -9.39 35.10 46.89
CA ASP A 162 -9.00 36.40 47.46
C ASP A 162 -10.15 37.42 47.42
N CYS A 163 -10.91 37.45 46.32
CA CYS A 163 -12.09 38.29 46.18
C CYS A 163 -13.16 37.94 47.23
N ASP A 164 -13.46 36.65 47.41
CA ASP A 164 -14.41 36.17 48.43
C ASP A 164 -13.95 36.55 49.84
N LYS A 165 -12.65 36.40 50.13
CA LYS A 165 -12.08 36.78 51.44
C LYS A 165 -12.20 38.29 51.68
N ARG A 166 -11.95 39.11 50.66
CA ARG A 166 -12.09 40.58 50.74
C ARG A 166 -13.57 40.99 50.91
N LEU A 167 -14.49 40.33 50.20
CA LEU A 167 -15.94 40.54 50.36
C LEU A 167 -16.39 40.23 51.79
N GLN A 168 -15.98 39.08 52.35
CA GLN A 168 -16.27 38.73 53.75
C GLN A 168 -15.75 39.78 54.74
N GLN A 169 -14.57 40.36 54.50
CA GLN A 169 -14.02 41.44 55.35
C GLN A 169 -14.85 42.73 55.26
N LEU A 170 -15.35 43.07 54.07
CA LEU A 170 -16.23 44.23 53.88
C LEU A 170 -17.60 44.03 54.54
N GLU A 171 -18.19 42.84 54.40
CA GLU A 171 -19.43 42.48 55.09
C GLU A 171 -19.26 42.51 56.63
N GLN A 172 -18.12 42.02 57.14
CA GLN A 172 -17.80 42.12 58.57
C GLN A 172 -17.59 43.57 59.04
N ARG A 173 -17.06 44.47 58.19
CA ARG A 173 -16.98 45.92 58.47
C ARG A 173 -18.35 46.57 58.63
N ASP A 174 -19.36 46.13 57.87
CA ASP A 174 -20.75 46.60 58.01
C ASP A 174 -21.37 46.24 59.38
N PHE A 175 -20.93 45.13 59.99
CA PHE A 175 -21.32 44.77 61.35
C PHE A 175 -20.56 45.55 62.45
N MET A 176 -19.34 46.00 62.16
CA MET A 176 -18.51 46.83 63.06
C MET A 176 -18.92 48.32 63.03
N ALA A 177 -19.69 48.77 62.03
CA ALA A 177 -20.26 50.12 61.95
C ALA A 177 -21.45 50.38 62.91
N LYS A 178 -21.47 49.71 64.08
CA LYS A 178 -22.44 49.96 65.16
C LYS A 178 -22.15 51.24 65.99
N GLY A 179 -21.20 52.07 65.58
CA GLY A 179 -20.85 53.34 66.25
C GLY A 179 -21.20 54.62 65.47
N LEU A 180 -21.75 54.54 64.25
CA LEU A 180 -22.04 55.71 63.42
C LEU A 180 -23.53 56.12 63.48
N PRO A 181 -23.84 57.43 63.53
CA PRO A 181 -25.22 57.93 63.44
C PRO A 181 -25.91 57.49 62.13
N LEU A 182 -27.22 57.24 62.20
CA LEU A 182 -28.03 56.67 61.10
C LEU A 182 -27.86 57.40 59.75
N LEU A 183 -27.71 58.73 59.80
CA LEU A 183 -27.58 59.57 58.61
C LEU A 183 -26.24 59.34 57.88
N GLU A 184 -25.15 59.14 58.63
CA GLU A 184 -23.84 58.84 58.04
C GLU A 184 -23.80 57.42 57.47
N ARG A 185 -24.49 56.47 58.12
CA ARG A 185 -24.66 55.11 57.58
C ARG A 185 -25.43 55.12 56.27
N ALA A 186 -26.54 55.87 56.17
CA ALA A 186 -27.29 56.01 54.93
C ALA A 186 -26.45 56.68 53.83
N LYS A 187 -25.69 57.73 54.17
CA LYS A 187 -24.81 58.43 53.24
C LYS A 187 -23.72 57.51 52.70
N ILE A 188 -23.03 56.76 53.56
CA ILE A 188 -21.99 55.80 53.15
C ILE A 188 -22.60 54.66 52.32
N PHE A 189 -23.77 54.15 52.69
CA PHE A 189 -24.48 53.12 51.92
C PHE A 189 -24.79 53.58 50.48
N PHE A 190 -25.35 54.79 50.32
CA PHE A 190 -25.60 55.35 48.99
C PHE A 190 -24.29 55.64 48.23
N GLN A 191 -23.25 56.12 48.92
CA GLN A 191 -21.95 56.36 48.30
C GLN A 191 -21.27 55.07 47.81
N ILE A 192 -21.44 53.95 48.52
CA ILE A 192 -20.95 52.63 48.09
C ILE A 192 -21.82 52.08 46.94
N LYS A 193 -23.15 52.12 47.07
CA LYS A 193 -24.07 51.58 46.05
C LYS A 193 -24.10 52.38 44.75
N LEU A 194 -23.76 53.67 44.79
CA LEU A 194 -23.64 54.54 43.63
C LEU A 194 -22.19 54.67 43.11
N GLY A 195 -21.22 53.95 43.69
CA GLY A 195 -19.82 53.95 43.23
C GLY A 195 -19.04 55.25 43.49
N LEU A 196 -19.51 56.08 44.43
CA LEU A 196 -18.98 57.43 44.72
C LEU A 196 -17.78 57.43 45.69
N ILE A 197 -17.49 56.31 46.36
CA ILE A 197 -16.23 56.10 47.07
C ILE A 197 -15.50 54.95 46.35
N PRO A 198 -14.35 55.21 45.71
CA PRO A 198 -13.55 54.14 45.14
C PRO A 198 -12.97 53.32 46.29
N ILE A 199 -13.55 52.15 46.53
CA ILE A 199 -12.93 51.16 47.40
C ILE A 199 -11.68 50.70 46.64
N ASN A 200 -10.50 51.11 47.10
CA ASN A 200 -9.22 50.80 46.44
C ASN A 200 -9.04 49.28 46.20
N GLU A 201 -9.68 48.43 47.01
CA GLU A 201 -9.69 46.98 46.83
C GLU A 201 -10.47 46.54 45.57
N TYR A 202 -11.59 47.20 45.21
CA TYR A 202 -12.34 46.92 43.97
C TYR A 202 -11.56 47.35 42.73
N ARG A 203 -10.91 48.51 42.77
CA ARG A 203 -10.09 49.00 41.65
C ARG A 203 -8.88 48.08 41.37
N LYS A 204 -8.32 47.46 42.42
CA LYS A 204 -7.28 46.42 42.28
C LYS A 204 -7.83 45.13 41.67
N MET A 205 -9.03 44.70 42.10
CA MET A 205 -9.71 43.53 41.52
C MET A 205 -9.99 43.74 40.02
N GLU A 206 -10.48 44.92 39.62
CA GLU A 206 -10.70 45.22 38.20
C GLU A 206 -9.42 45.10 37.37
N LEU A 207 -8.31 45.67 37.85
CA LEU A 207 -7.01 45.60 37.15
C LEU A 207 -6.49 44.17 37.03
N GLU A 208 -6.66 43.34 38.07
CA GLU A 208 -6.25 41.92 38.03
C GLU A 208 -7.14 41.09 37.10
N VAL A 209 -8.46 41.34 37.08
CA VAL A 209 -9.39 40.72 36.13
C VAL A 209 -9.04 41.09 34.68
N PHE A 210 -8.70 42.36 34.41
CA PHE A 210 -8.26 42.77 33.08
C PHE A 210 -6.96 42.08 32.66
N ARG A 211 -5.99 41.95 33.58
CA ARG A 211 -4.73 41.25 33.28
C ARG A 211 -4.96 39.78 32.89
N VAL A 212 -5.77 39.06 33.66
CA VAL A 212 -6.12 37.65 33.36
C VAL A 212 -6.90 37.55 32.05
N SER A 213 -7.79 38.51 31.76
CA SER A 213 -8.50 38.57 30.48
C SER A 213 -7.58 38.79 29.28
N ASP A 214 -6.52 39.59 29.43
CA ASP A 214 -5.55 39.82 28.35
C ASP A 214 -4.63 38.61 28.14
N GLU A 215 -4.23 37.93 29.22
CA GLU A 215 -3.50 36.65 29.16
C GLU A 215 -4.31 35.56 28.42
N LEU A 216 -5.63 35.48 28.67
CA LEU A 216 -6.54 34.57 27.96
C LEU A 216 -6.63 34.88 26.46
N LYS A 217 -6.68 36.16 26.07
CA LYS A 217 -6.71 36.59 24.66
C LYS A 217 -5.40 36.26 23.93
N GLU A 218 -4.25 36.40 24.58
CA GLU A 218 -2.98 36.00 23.96
C GLU A 218 -2.90 34.49 23.71
N ILE A 219 -3.41 33.69 24.63
CA ILE A 219 -3.43 32.23 24.49
C ILE A 219 -4.39 31.81 23.37
N GLN A 220 -5.55 32.44 23.25
CA GLN A 220 -6.48 32.21 22.13
C GLN A 220 -5.82 32.49 20.77
N LYS A 221 -5.03 33.57 20.65
CA LYS A 221 -4.26 33.89 19.43
C LYS A 221 -3.15 32.88 19.14
N ARG A 222 -2.45 32.37 20.17
CA ARG A 222 -1.32 31.44 19.98
C ARG A 222 -1.74 30.03 19.59
N PHE A 223 -2.92 29.58 20.00
CA PHE A 223 -3.38 28.20 19.79
C PHE A 223 -4.50 28.04 18.75
N GLY A 224 -4.73 29.06 17.92
CA GLY A 224 -5.53 28.93 16.70
C GLY A 224 -7.04 29.02 16.89
N GLY A 225 -7.51 29.87 17.81
CA GLY A 225 -8.89 30.35 17.82
C GLY A 225 -9.02 31.62 16.98
N GLU A 226 -8.73 31.54 15.68
CA GLU A 226 -9.21 32.54 14.72
C GLU A 226 -10.66 32.19 14.37
N ASP A 227 -11.59 33.05 14.78
CA ASP A 227 -12.70 33.44 13.91
C ASP A 227 -12.27 34.69 13.15
#